data_AF-A0A2Z3GTL2-F1
#
_entry.id   AF-A0A2Z3GTL2-F1
#
_cell.length_a   1.000
_cell.length_b   1.000
_cell.length_c   1.000
_cell.angle_alpha   90.00
_cell.angle_beta   90.00
_cell.angle_gamma   90.00
#
_symmetry.space_group_name_H-M   'P 1'
#
loop_
_entity.id
_entity.type
_entity.pdbx_description
1 polymer ?
#
loop_
_entity_poly.entity_id
_entity_poly.type
_entity_poly.pdbx_seq_one_letter_code
_entity_poly.pdbx_strand_id
1 'polypeptide(L)'
;MVKYRSPRDESRFKMLPVLLTATIVAPAADPVTTPPLPGFRTSAWFEERVREEWVTEGVRAIANAPANFDPKKPTQLVIYATPNGNSVEQTFGCATGPGLDWHFDIQHVAAQVRKLREVRPGENIVLVCVEADGLSWPAWKRRYKDGPDRVRKVVDVLRQWVPGVSARVSLAGHSGGGSFLFGLLDNADRIPDWVERMVFLDANYSYSDADKHGEKLLSWLNGDTSRRLVVIAYDDRNIELDGKKVIGPDGGTFRATERMRTRFAKDVTFAETKAGDVTTCTALGGQLALLVHANPKNKILHTALVGEMNGLLRGLTDPGVKPEWGTFGAPRTFTAWVQPGPGIPKRPADATGGTAFFKSLDKLPLLEREEVIAREILRGNVPEFLRTFQKITTKARDASGKEHTVVFEVMPDYLAVGSDADFVRVPMTPQTAARIADAFGCAVPTRKVADEVYRAAVVKLEPKPLTEDRERPSTFLKHNVLIEEQRRGRKLGELAAGIKKDVVVSNRLTEKPGRVAIYGWHKLDGKAIQLLTIVHGETYVDYSHGVRLMKRTVLVDNQPRDVRHVLYSSALHALLSDEGPVTRPAY
;
A
#
# COMPACT_ATOMS: atom_id res chain seq x y z
N MET A 1 34.85 83.98 -37.01
CA MET A 1 35.62 83.12 -37.94
C MET A 1 35.58 81.70 -37.39
N VAL A 2 34.95 80.72 -38.08
CA VAL A 2 35.61 79.69 -38.93
C VAL A 2 36.37 78.66 -38.05
N LYS A 3 36.05 77.36 -37.98
CA LYS A 3 35.78 76.39 -39.09
C LYS A 3 35.00 75.12 -38.68
N TYR A 4 34.46 74.41 -39.69
CA TYR A 4 33.87 73.04 -39.68
C TYR A 4 34.97 71.93 -39.81
N ARG A 5 34.77 70.59 -39.65
CA ARG A 5 33.59 69.70 -39.39
C ARG A 5 34.02 68.29 -38.88
N SER A 6 33.04 67.50 -38.42
CA SER A 6 32.92 66.01 -38.59
C SER A 6 33.69 65.01 -37.69
N PRO A 7 33.23 63.72 -37.60
CA PRO A 7 33.28 62.93 -36.35
C PRO A 7 33.73 61.44 -36.47
N ARG A 8 33.69 60.70 -35.35
CA ARG A 8 33.28 59.28 -35.11
C ARG A 8 33.57 58.98 -33.61
N ASP A 9 32.58 58.67 -32.78
CA ASP A 9 31.82 57.41 -32.66
C ASP A 9 32.68 56.26 -32.10
N GLU A 10 32.51 55.94 -30.80
CA GLU A 10 31.99 54.63 -30.35
C GLU A 10 31.79 54.60 -28.81
N SER A 11 30.84 53.76 -28.39
CA SER A 11 30.21 53.65 -27.07
C SER A 11 31.08 53.78 -25.80
N ARG A 12 30.60 54.58 -24.82
CA ARG A 12 31.02 54.47 -23.40
C ARG A 12 29.93 53.76 -22.58
N PHE A 13 30.18 52.52 -22.19
CA PHE A 13 29.41 51.85 -21.13
C PHE A 13 29.57 52.62 -19.81
N LYS A 14 28.46 53.02 -19.19
CA LYS A 14 28.44 53.55 -17.82
C LYS A 14 28.27 52.40 -16.84
N MET A 15 29.17 52.28 -15.86
CA MET A 15 28.95 51.40 -14.71
C MET A 15 27.76 51.92 -13.89
N LEU A 16 26.83 51.02 -13.57
CA LEU A 16 25.75 51.25 -12.61
C LEU A 16 26.17 50.62 -11.26
N PRO A 17 25.95 51.28 -10.11
CA PRO A 17 26.29 50.69 -8.82
C PRO A 17 25.34 49.52 -8.49
N VAL A 18 25.91 48.37 -8.11
CA VAL A 18 25.14 47.20 -7.67
C VAL A 18 24.67 47.44 -6.23
N LEU A 19 23.37 47.66 -6.05
CA LEU A 19 22.74 47.70 -4.74
C LEU A 19 22.54 46.26 -4.23
N LEU A 20 23.27 45.88 -3.18
CA LEU A 20 23.15 44.56 -2.57
C LEU A 20 21.90 44.51 -1.67
N THR A 21 20.74 44.11 -2.21
CA THR A 21 19.52 43.91 -1.42
C THR A 21 19.62 42.61 -0.61
N ALA A 22 19.90 42.73 0.68
CA ALA A 22 19.84 41.61 1.61
C ALA A 22 18.38 41.16 1.80
N THR A 23 17.99 40.06 1.16
CA THR A 23 16.70 39.41 1.41
C THR A 23 16.71 38.79 2.80
N ILE A 24 15.95 39.40 3.72
CA ILE A 24 15.65 38.80 5.03
C ILE A 24 14.75 37.59 4.77
N VAL A 25 15.34 36.39 4.86
CA VAL A 25 14.59 35.14 4.86
C VAL A 25 13.87 35.05 6.19
N ALA A 26 12.53 35.17 6.18
CA ALA A 26 11.72 34.89 7.36
C ALA A 26 11.97 33.43 7.81
N PRO A 27 12.03 33.15 9.12
CA PRO A 27 12.16 31.78 9.59
C PRO A 27 10.99 30.96 9.05
N ALA A 28 11.30 29.79 8.47
CA ALA A 28 10.26 28.84 8.11
C ALA A 28 9.45 28.51 9.37
N ALA A 29 8.12 28.59 9.29
CA ALA A 29 7.28 28.19 10.39
C ALA A 29 7.58 26.73 10.75
N ASP A 30 7.70 26.44 12.05
CA ASP A 30 7.91 25.07 12.52
C ASP A 30 6.86 24.15 11.89
N PRO A 31 7.26 22.98 11.34
CA PRO A 31 6.31 22.06 10.73
C PRO A 31 5.31 21.65 11.80
N VAL A 32 4.04 22.01 11.60
CA VAL A 32 2.95 21.65 12.51
C VAL A 32 2.88 20.13 12.57
N THR A 33 3.42 19.54 13.64
CA THR A 33 3.41 18.10 13.85
C THR A 33 1.99 17.68 14.21
N THR A 34 1.18 17.33 13.21
CA THR A 34 -0.10 16.65 13.45
C THR A 34 0.18 15.42 14.31
N PRO A 35 -0.58 15.20 15.41
CA PRO A 35 -0.49 13.94 16.15
C PRO A 35 -0.70 12.74 15.20
N PRO A 36 0.10 11.67 15.34
CA PRO A 36 0.05 10.54 14.41
C PRO A 36 -1.34 9.87 14.42
N LEU A 37 -1.83 9.50 13.23
CA LEU A 37 -3.08 8.74 13.10
C LEU A 37 -2.94 7.39 13.83
N PRO A 38 -3.83 7.05 14.80
CA PRO A 38 -3.69 5.83 15.59
C PRO A 38 -3.65 4.55 14.74
N GLY A 39 -2.57 3.78 14.91
CA GLY A 39 -2.34 2.53 14.17
C GLY A 39 -1.85 2.70 12.74
N PHE A 40 -1.41 3.90 12.33
CA PHE A 40 -0.74 4.12 11.04
C PHE A 40 0.78 4.31 11.21
N ARG A 41 1.56 3.69 10.31
CA ARG A 41 3.02 3.89 10.16
C ARG A 41 3.33 4.79 8.96
N THR A 42 4.59 5.25 8.85
CA THR A 42 5.07 5.97 7.66
C THR A 42 5.24 5.02 6.47
N SER A 43 4.70 5.39 5.31
CA SER A 43 4.88 4.73 4.02
C SER A 43 6.33 4.83 3.53
N ALA A 44 6.78 3.88 2.72
CA ALA A 44 8.03 3.99 1.97
C ALA A 44 8.04 5.22 1.04
N TRP A 45 6.87 5.56 0.47
CA TRP A 45 6.71 6.53 -0.61
C TRP A 45 5.73 7.65 -0.23
N PHE A 46 5.99 8.86 -0.76
CA PHE A 46 5.14 10.06 -0.64
C PHE A 46 4.82 10.54 0.79
N GLU A 47 5.60 10.09 1.80
CA GLU A 47 5.44 10.44 3.23
C GLU A 47 4.05 10.08 3.84
N GLU A 48 3.25 9.33 3.09
CA GLU A 48 1.89 8.95 3.44
C GLU A 48 1.85 8.08 4.70
N ARG A 49 0.69 8.03 5.34
CA ARG A 49 0.45 7.17 6.50
C ARG A 49 -0.28 5.91 6.05
N VAL A 50 0.21 4.73 6.41
CA VAL A 50 -0.39 3.44 6.03
C VAL A 50 -0.74 2.59 7.25
N ARG A 51 -1.85 1.86 7.16
CA ARG A 51 -2.32 0.89 8.17
C ARG A 51 -2.79 -0.37 7.45
N GLU A 52 -2.47 -1.54 7.99
CA GLU A 52 -2.87 -2.85 7.44
C GLU A 52 -3.46 -3.73 8.54
N GLU A 53 -4.58 -4.41 8.26
CA GLU A 53 -5.22 -5.33 9.21
C GLU A 53 -6.16 -6.32 8.50
N TRP A 54 -6.35 -7.50 9.10
CA TRP A 54 -7.51 -8.36 8.79
C TRP A 54 -8.70 -7.91 9.65
N VAL A 55 -9.63 -7.17 9.04
CA VAL A 55 -10.70 -6.42 9.75
C VAL A 55 -11.91 -7.28 10.12
N THR A 56 -12.20 -8.30 9.31
CA THR A 56 -13.20 -9.33 9.58
C THR A 56 -12.71 -10.67 9.01
N GLU A 57 -13.46 -11.74 9.24
CA GLU A 57 -13.14 -13.08 8.76
C GLU A 57 -12.99 -13.11 7.22
N GLY A 58 -11.77 -13.37 6.76
CA GLY A 58 -11.44 -13.41 5.33
C GLY A 58 -11.44 -12.05 4.62
N VAL A 59 -11.34 -10.92 5.33
CA VAL A 59 -11.19 -9.59 4.70
C VAL A 59 -9.95 -8.86 5.18
N ARG A 60 -9.02 -8.58 4.27
CA ARG A 60 -7.83 -7.76 4.51
C ARG A 60 -8.09 -6.33 4.02
N ALA A 61 -7.61 -5.34 4.77
CA ALA A 61 -7.69 -3.94 4.42
C ALA A 61 -6.33 -3.26 4.53
N ILE A 62 -5.97 -2.44 3.55
CA ILE A 62 -4.84 -1.51 3.66
C ILE A 62 -5.35 -0.08 3.43
N ALA A 63 -5.08 0.78 4.41
CA ALA A 63 -5.35 2.20 4.34
C ALA A 63 -4.12 2.99 3.90
N ASN A 64 -4.38 4.10 3.22
CA ASN A 64 -3.44 5.12 2.81
C ASN A 64 -4.06 6.49 3.12
N ALA A 65 -3.47 7.22 4.05
CA ALA A 65 -3.86 8.55 4.48
C ALA A 65 -2.77 9.58 4.11
N PRO A 66 -3.12 10.87 3.92
CA PRO A 66 -2.14 11.91 3.61
C PRO A 66 -1.09 12.05 4.72
N ALA A 67 0.13 12.44 4.36
CA ALA A 67 1.22 12.72 5.31
C ALA A 67 0.79 13.73 6.39
N ASN A 68 0.17 14.82 5.93
CA ASN A 68 -0.33 15.95 6.71
C ASN A 68 -1.85 15.86 6.86
N PHE A 69 -2.33 14.79 7.50
CA PHE A 69 -3.71 14.76 7.99
C PHE A 69 -3.94 15.96 8.93
N ASP A 70 -5.13 16.57 8.89
CA ASP A 70 -5.50 17.67 9.80
C ASP A 70 -6.88 17.37 10.40
N PRO A 71 -6.99 17.08 11.71
CA PRO A 71 -8.27 16.76 12.34
C PRO A 71 -9.31 17.90 12.30
N LYS A 72 -8.93 19.11 11.87
CA LYS A 72 -9.86 20.22 11.64
C LYS A 72 -10.50 20.21 10.24
N LYS A 73 -9.93 19.48 9.28
CA LYS A 73 -10.47 19.37 7.91
C LYS A 73 -11.56 18.29 7.83
N PRO A 74 -12.56 18.46 6.94
CA PRO A 74 -13.48 17.37 6.59
C PRO A 74 -12.71 16.13 6.11
N THR A 75 -13.15 14.96 6.56
CA THR A 75 -12.54 13.67 6.17
C THR A 75 -13.45 12.92 5.22
N GLN A 76 -12.92 12.54 4.05
CA GLN A 76 -13.54 11.62 3.10
C GLN A 76 -12.83 10.26 3.20
N LEU A 77 -13.58 9.22 3.56
CA LEU A 77 -13.11 7.84 3.60
C LEU A 77 -13.50 7.13 2.29
N VAL A 78 -12.55 6.95 1.39
CA VAL A 78 -12.74 6.21 0.13
C VAL A 78 -12.48 4.74 0.39
N ILE A 79 -13.52 3.91 0.45
CA ILE A 79 -13.39 2.45 0.57
C ILE A 79 -13.47 1.85 -0.83
N TYR A 80 -12.36 1.29 -1.32
CA TYR A 80 -12.22 0.69 -2.64
C TYR A 80 -12.18 -0.84 -2.56
N ALA A 81 -13.22 -1.52 -3.04
CA ALA A 81 -13.24 -2.98 -3.13
C ALA A 81 -12.47 -3.47 -4.37
N THR A 82 -11.49 -4.36 -4.14
CA THR A 82 -10.67 -4.95 -5.20
C THR A 82 -11.50 -5.69 -6.26
N PRO A 83 -11.03 -5.74 -7.52
CA PRO A 83 -11.60 -6.62 -8.51
C PRO A 83 -11.26 -8.10 -8.25
N ASN A 84 -12.01 -8.99 -8.90
CA ASN A 84 -11.74 -10.43 -8.81
C ASN A 84 -10.33 -10.72 -9.36
N GLY A 85 -9.55 -11.51 -8.62
CA GLY A 85 -8.19 -11.91 -9.00
C GLY A 85 -7.06 -10.96 -8.58
N ASN A 86 -7.36 -9.76 -8.07
CA ASN A 86 -6.33 -8.80 -7.64
C ASN A 86 -6.23 -8.71 -6.11
N SER A 87 -4.99 -8.61 -5.61
CA SER A 87 -4.70 -8.18 -4.24
C SER A 87 -4.85 -6.66 -4.05
N VAL A 88 -4.81 -6.21 -2.79
CA VAL A 88 -4.72 -4.78 -2.47
C VAL A 88 -3.50 -4.12 -3.12
N GLU A 89 -2.33 -4.76 -3.13
CA GLU A 89 -1.12 -4.17 -3.71
C GLU A 89 -1.19 -4.01 -5.24
N GLN A 90 -1.69 -5.03 -5.94
CA GLN A 90 -1.94 -4.92 -7.38
C GLN A 90 -2.94 -3.80 -7.69
N THR A 91 -3.93 -3.60 -6.80
CA THR A 91 -4.96 -2.56 -6.95
C THR A 91 -4.43 -1.16 -6.60
N PHE A 92 -3.62 -1.01 -5.56
CA PHE A 92 -2.91 0.23 -5.24
C PHE A 92 -2.04 0.69 -6.42
N GLY A 93 -1.39 -0.28 -7.07
CA GLY A 93 -0.60 -0.10 -8.28
C GLY A 93 0.80 0.46 -8.04
N CYS A 94 1.72 0.17 -8.96
CA CYS A 94 3.09 0.70 -8.95
C CYS A 94 3.70 0.65 -10.36
N ALA A 95 4.87 1.28 -10.53
CA ALA A 95 5.59 1.28 -11.79
C ALA A 95 5.98 -0.15 -12.21
N THR A 96 5.90 -0.44 -13.50
CA THR A 96 6.27 -1.73 -14.08
C THR A 96 7.75 -2.04 -13.91
N GLY A 97 8.09 -3.32 -13.86
CA GLY A 97 9.47 -3.79 -13.76
C GLY A 97 9.64 -5.25 -14.19
N PRO A 98 10.87 -5.70 -14.47
CA PRO A 98 11.13 -7.07 -14.91
C PRO A 98 10.63 -8.11 -13.91
N GLY A 99 9.79 -9.05 -14.36
CA GLY A 99 9.23 -10.11 -13.52
C GLY A 99 8.15 -9.67 -12.52
N LEU A 100 7.75 -8.38 -12.52
CA LEU A 100 6.61 -7.91 -11.75
C LEU A 100 5.30 -8.34 -12.44
N ASP A 101 4.32 -8.76 -11.64
CA ASP A 101 3.01 -9.17 -12.15
C ASP A 101 2.27 -7.98 -12.80
N TRP A 102 1.64 -8.23 -13.96
CA TRP A 102 1.05 -7.17 -14.78
C TRP A 102 -0.16 -6.48 -14.14
N HIS A 103 -0.82 -7.09 -13.14
CA HIS A 103 -1.98 -6.48 -12.50
C HIS A 103 -1.61 -5.20 -11.70
N PHE A 104 -0.33 -5.05 -11.33
CA PHE A 104 0.19 -3.83 -10.70
C PHE A 104 0.11 -2.59 -11.59
N ASP A 105 0.02 -2.75 -12.91
CA ASP A 105 -0.11 -1.63 -13.86
C ASP A 105 -1.55 -1.42 -14.36
N ILE A 106 -2.54 -1.92 -13.63
CA ILE A 106 -3.96 -1.67 -13.94
C ILE A 106 -4.47 -0.44 -13.20
N GLN A 107 -4.83 -0.60 -11.92
CA GLN A 107 -5.86 0.24 -11.29
C GLN A 107 -5.30 1.57 -10.78
N HIS A 108 -4.07 1.53 -10.23
CA HIS A 108 -3.37 2.70 -9.67
C HIS A 108 -4.20 3.53 -8.69
N VAL A 109 -5.04 2.89 -7.85
CA VAL A 109 -6.00 3.63 -7.01
C VAL A 109 -5.31 4.57 -6.02
N ALA A 110 -4.10 4.22 -5.57
CA ALA A 110 -3.30 5.09 -4.70
C ALA A 110 -2.83 6.35 -5.45
N ALA A 111 -2.34 6.22 -6.69
CA ALA A 111 -1.94 7.36 -7.51
C ALA A 111 -3.14 8.24 -7.90
N GLN A 112 -4.30 7.64 -8.20
CA GLN A 112 -5.55 8.37 -8.44
C GLN A 112 -6.00 9.16 -7.21
N VAL A 113 -5.92 8.59 -6.00
CA VAL A 113 -6.26 9.33 -4.77
C VAL A 113 -5.22 10.41 -4.42
N ARG A 114 -3.92 10.18 -4.68
CA ARG A 114 -2.89 11.24 -4.59
C ARG A 114 -3.22 12.43 -5.50
N LYS A 115 -3.57 12.18 -6.77
CA LYS A 115 -4.03 13.23 -7.69
C LYS A 115 -5.34 13.90 -7.22
N LEU A 116 -6.23 13.17 -6.56
CA LEU A 116 -7.44 13.75 -5.98
C LEU A 116 -7.15 14.69 -4.79
N ARG A 117 -6.16 14.36 -3.94
CA ARG A 117 -5.69 15.23 -2.85
C ARG A 117 -5.09 16.54 -3.37
N GLU A 118 -4.35 16.48 -4.49
CA GLU A 118 -3.77 17.64 -5.16
C GLU A 118 -4.85 18.68 -5.54
N VAL A 119 -5.99 18.23 -6.07
CA VAL A 119 -7.10 19.10 -6.50
C VAL A 119 -8.18 19.33 -5.42
N ARG A 120 -8.03 18.74 -4.22
CA ARG A 120 -8.91 18.95 -3.06
C ARG A 120 -8.10 19.11 -1.76
N PRO A 121 -7.20 20.12 -1.66
CA PRO A 121 -6.31 20.30 -0.50
C PRO A 121 -7.04 20.68 0.80
N GLY A 122 -8.32 21.05 0.72
CA GLY A 122 -9.19 21.37 1.86
C GLY A 122 -9.69 20.16 2.66
N GLU A 123 -9.41 18.93 2.24
CA GLU A 123 -9.98 17.71 2.84
C GLU A 123 -8.92 16.65 3.16
N ASN A 124 -9.18 15.84 4.20
CA ASN A 124 -8.45 14.60 4.43
C ASN A 124 -9.07 13.48 3.58
N ILE A 125 -8.47 13.16 2.44
CA ILE A 125 -8.91 12.02 1.62
C ILE A 125 -8.12 10.78 2.01
N VAL A 126 -8.75 9.89 2.77
CA VAL A 126 -8.16 8.60 3.19
C VAL A 126 -8.70 7.50 2.30
N LEU A 127 -7.81 6.78 1.62
CA LEU A 127 -8.14 5.59 0.86
C LEU A 127 -8.03 4.37 1.77
N VAL A 128 -8.97 3.45 1.68
CA VAL A 128 -8.82 2.08 2.18
C VAL A 128 -9.19 1.14 1.05
N CYS A 129 -8.26 0.27 0.65
CA CYS A 129 -8.58 -0.79 -0.29
C CYS A 129 -8.79 -2.11 0.46
N VAL A 130 -9.86 -2.81 0.11
CA VAL A 130 -10.32 -4.04 0.76
C VAL A 130 -10.27 -5.22 -0.21
N GLU A 131 -9.75 -6.34 0.28
CA GLU A 131 -9.55 -7.60 -0.43
C GLU A 131 -10.22 -8.74 0.34
N ALA A 132 -11.05 -9.52 -0.35
CA ALA A 132 -11.59 -10.77 0.17
C ALA A 132 -10.61 -11.93 -0.04
N ASP A 133 -10.61 -12.88 0.89
CA ASP A 133 -9.88 -14.14 0.72
C ASP A 133 -10.34 -14.88 -0.56
N GLY A 134 -9.43 -15.63 -1.17
CA GLY A 134 -9.65 -16.22 -2.50
C GLY A 134 -9.85 -15.20 -3.63
N LEU A 135 -9.60 -13.90 -3.38
CA LEU A 135 -9.63 -12.81 -4.36
C LEU A 135 -10.97 -12.71 -5.12
N SER A 136 -12.11 -13.00 -4.47
CA SER A 136 -13.42 -12.85 -5.11
C SER A 136 -14.54 -12.51 -4.14
N TRP A 137 -14.99 -11.26 -4.20
CA TRP A 137 -16.12 -10.75 -3.40
C TRP A 137 -17.44 -11.53 -3.61
N PRO A 138 -17.88 -11.89 -4.84
CA PRO A 138 -19.06 -12.74 -5.02
C PRO A 138 -18.91 -14.13 -4.36
N ALA A 139 -17.72 -14.74 -4.41
CA ALA A 139 -17.49 -16.06 -3.84
C ALA A 139 -17.44 -16.01 -2.30
N TRP A 140 -16.71 -15.03 -1.74
CA TRP A 140 -16.65 -14.77 -0.31
C TRP A 140 -18.04 -14.45 0.26
N LYS A 141 -18.81 -13.54 -0.37
CA LYS A 141 -20.15 -13.17 0.11
C LYS A 141 -21.11 -14.37 0.11
N ARG A 142 -21.03 -15.28 -0.87
CA ARG A 142 -21.85 -16.51 -0.92
C ARG A 142 -21.41 -17.60 0.06
N ARG A 143 -20.17 -17.57 0.58
CA ARG A 143 -19.70 -18.54 1.57
C ARG A 143 -20.45 -18.39 2.91
N TYR A 144 -20.86 -17.17 3.23
CA TYR A 144 -21.50 -16.81 4.49
C TYR A 144 -22.98 -16.54 4.31
N LYS A 145 -23.85 -17.16 5.13
CA LYS A 145 -25.30 -16.89 5.10
C LYS A 145 -25.63 -15.42 5.43
N ASP A 146 -24.80 -14.82 6.28
CA ASP A 146 -24.79 -13.43 6.73
C ASP A 146 -23.83 -12.54 5.91
N GLY A 147 -23.45 -12.94 4.69
CA GLY A 147 -22.50 -12.22 3.83
C GLY A 147 -22.75 -10.70 3.70
N PRO A 148 -23.98 -10.23 3.45
CA PRO A 148 -24.33 -8.80 3.47
C PRO A 148 -24.04 -8.08 4.80
N ASP A 149 -24.38 -8.69 5.93
CA ASP A 149 -24.13 -8.09 7.25
C ASP A 149 -22.63 -8.05 7.58
N ARG A 150 -21.86 -9.01 7.08
CA ARG A 150 -20.39 -8.98 7.16
C ARG A 150 -19.80 -7.83 6.36
N VAL A 151 -20.35 -7.50 5.19
CA VAL A 151 -19.96 -6.29 4.43
C VAL A 151 -20.24 -5.03 5.23
N ARG A 152 -21.43 -4.89 5.84
CA ARG A 152 -21.75 -3.77 6.74
C ARG A 152 -20.72 -3.65 7.86
N LYS A 153 -20.42 -4.76 8.54
CA LYS A 153 -19.43 -4.83 9.62
C LYS A 153 -18.02 -4.42 9.17
N VAL A 154 -17.57 -4.81 7.96
CA VAL A 154 -16.29 -4.34 7.40
C VAL A 154 -16.27 -2.82 7.31
N VAL A 155 -17.31 -2.22 6.71
CA VAL A 155 -17.36 -0.76 6.52
C VAL A 155 -17.41 -0.03 7.86
N ASP A 156 -18.16 -0.51 8.85
CA ASP A 156 -18.21 0.12 10.17
C ASP A 156 -16.88 0.02 10.94
N VAL A 157 -16.13 -1.08 10.82
CA VAL A 157 -14.76 -1.19 11.38
C VAL A 157 -13.82 -0.19 10.70
N LEU A 158 -13.90 -0.04 9.38
CA LEU A 158 -13.03 0.88 8.63
C LEU A 158 -13.34 2.35 8.90
N ARG A 159 -14.60 2.69 9.18
CA ARG A 159 -14.99 4.05 9.61
C ARG A 159 -14.31 4.45 10.93
N GLN A 160 -14.00 3.50 11.80
CA GLN A 160 -13.30 3.75 13.07
C GLN A 160 -11.78 3.96 12.90
N TRP A 161 -11.22 3.77 11.71
CA TRP A 161 -9.79 4.00 11.46
C TRP A 161 -9.42 5.47 11.28
N VAL A 162 -10.40 6.32 10.97
CA VAL A 162 -10.22 7.76 10.81
C VAL A 162 -10.89 8.51 11.96
N PRO A 163 -10.24 9.53 12.54
CA PRO A 163 -10.85 10.32 13.59
C PRO A 163 -11.96 11.23 13.01
N GLY A 164 -13.06 11.35 13.76
CA GLY A 164 -14.19 12.23 13.46
C GLY A 164 -15.50 11.48 13.20
N VAL A 165 -16.55 11.85 13.94
CA VAL A 165 -17.91 11.26 13.83
C VAL A 165 -18.55 11.55 12.45
N SER A 166 -17.99 12.51 11.71
CA SER A 166 -18.48 13.04 10.42
C SER A 166 -17.72 12.55 9.18
N ALA A 167 -16.91 11.48 9.28
CA ALA A 167 -16.18 10.95 8.13
C ALA A 167 -17.16 10.47 7.02
N ARG A 168 -17.20 11.20 5.91
CA ARG A 168 -18.08 10.91 4.76
C ARG A 168 -17.54 9.71 3.99
N VAL A 169 -18.34 8.67 3.81
CA VAL A 169 -17.87 7.45 3.14
C VAL A 169 -18.20 7.50 1.65
N SER A 170 -17.17 7.28 0.84
CA SER A 170 -17.28 7.05 -0.60
C SER A 170 -16.91 5.60 -0.90
N LEU A 171 -17.89 4.81 -1.32
CA LEU A 171 -17.68 3.41 -1.69
C LEU A 171 -17.37 3.34 -3.18
N ALA A 172 -16.28 2.68 -3.53
CA ALA A 172 -15.90 2.39 -4.91
C ALA A 172 -15.62 0.89 -5.07
N GLY A 173 -15.92 0.33 -6.24
CA GLY A 173 -15.55 -1.04 -6.55
C GLY A 173 -15.37 -1.22 -8.04
N HIS A 174 -14.34 -1.97 -8.42
CA HIS A 174 -14.14 -2.44 -9.80
C HIS A 174 -14.49 -3.92 -9.91
N SER A 175 -15.12 -4.33 -11.01
CA SER A 175 -15.41 -5.73 -11.31
C SER A 175 -16.07 -6.44 -10.10
N GLY A 176 -15.46 -7.53 -9.60
CA GLY A 176 -15.73 -8.21 -8.34
C GLY A 176 -16.21 -7.33 -7.18
N GLY A 177 -15.53 -6.21 -6.95
CA GLY A 177 -15.79 -5.26 -5.87
C GLY A 177 -17.19 -4.65 -5.89
N GLY A 178 -17.90 -4.67 -7.02
CA GLY A 178 -19.32 -4.32 -7.06
C GLY A 178 -20.20 -5.20 -6.18
N SER A 179 -19.82 -6.47 -6.00
CA SER A 179 -20.55 -7.39 -5.11
C SER A 179 -20.39 -7.04 -3.63
N PHE A 180 -19.28 -6.39 -3.25
CA PHE A 180 -19.10 -5.78 -1.94
C PHE A 180 -19.99 -4.53 -1.81
N LEU A 181 -20.01 -3.63 -2.79
CA LEU A 181 -20.90 -2.46 -2.79
C LEU A 181 -22.39 -2.85 -2.63
N PHE A 182 -22.87 -3.82 -3.42
CA PHE A 182 -24.25 -4.32 -3.27
C PHE A 182 -24.48 -5.04 -1.93
N GLY A 183 -23.46 -5.63 -1.30
CA GLY A 183 -23.58 -6.22 0.04
C GLY A 183 -24.06 -5.25 1.13
N LEU A 184 -23.92 -3.94 0.93
CA LEU A 184 -24.53 -2.94 1.82
C LEU A 184 -26.04 -2.75 1.59
N LEU A 185 -26.53 -3.00 0.37
CA LEU A 185 -27.94 -2.86 -0.04
C LEU A 185 -28.72 -4.17 0.16
N ASP A 186 -28.06 -5.31 -0.06
CA ASP A 186 -28.57 -6.66 0.17
C ASP A 186 -29.04 -6.78 1.63
N ASN A 187 -30.29 -7.22 1.84
CA ASN A 187 -30.91 -7.37 3.17
C ASN A 187 -30.90 -6.11 4.08
N ALA A 188 -30.65 -4.91 3.53
CA ALA A 188 -30.83 -3.64 4.24
C ALA A 188 -32.11 -2.93 3.79
N ASP A 189 -32.78 -2.24 4.72
CA ASP A 189 -33.94 -1.40 4.42
C ASP A 189 -33.56 -0.10 3.67
N ARG A 190 -32.42 0.50 4.05
CA ARG A 190 -31.91 1.75 3.47
C ARG A 190 -30.38 1.79 3.49
N ILE A 191 -29.81 2.57 2.57
CA ILE A 191 -28.38 2.91 2.59
C ILE A 191 -28.13 3.88 3.76
N PRO A 192 -27.09 3.69 4.59
CA PRO A 192 -26.84 4.56 5.74
C PRO A 192 -26.52 6.01 5.35
N ASP A 193 -26.97 6.96 6.16
CA ASP A 193 -26.93 8.39 5.83
C ASP A 193 -25.51 8.98 5.71
N TRP A 194 -24.51 8.32 6.30
CA TRP A 194 -23.08 8.68 6.22
C TRP A 194 -22.39 8.21 4.93
N VAL A 195 -23.07 7.41 4.10
CA VAL A 195 -22.62 7.13 2.73
C VAL A 195 -22.93 8.36 1.89
N GLU A 196 -21.89 9.06 1.45
CA GLU A 196 -21.99 10.21 0.56
C GLU A 196 -22.00 9.78 -0.90
N ARG A 197 -21.21 8.76 -1.25
CA ARG A 197 -20.97 8.41 -2.66
C ARG A 197 -20.88 6.90 -2.87
N MET A 198 -21.45 6.43 -3.97
CA MET A 198 -21.27 5.07 -4.48
C MET A 198 -20.77 5.13 -5.93
N VAL A 199 -19.67 4.42 -6.21
CA VAL A 199 -18.98 4.41 -7.50
C VAL A 199 -18.85 2.98 -7.99
N PHE A 200 -19.62 2.62 -9.02
CA PHE A 200 -19.49 1.34 -9.71
C PHE A 200 -18.59 1.54 -10.94
N LEU A 201 -17.37 1.02 -10.88
CA LEU A 201 -16.42 1.03 -11.98
C LEU A 201 -16.50 -0.32 -12.70
N ASP A 202 -17.31 -0.41 -13.74
CA ASP A 202 -17.51 -1.65 -14.48
C ASP A 202 -17.87 -2.85 -13.57
N ALA A 203 -18.75 -2.57 -12.61
CA ALA A 203 -18.99 -3.40 -11.41
C ALA A 203 -20.47 -3.57 -11.05
N ASN A 204 -21.40 -2.97 -11.80
CA ASN A 204 -22.81 -2.93 -11.44
C ASN A 204 -23.61 -4.20 -11.81
N TYR A 205 -22.96 -5.28 -12.27
CA TYR A 205 -23.64 -6.46 -12.80
C TYR A 205 -24.51 -7.22 -11.77
N SER A 206 -24.28 -7.05 -10.46
CA SER A 206 -25.15 -7.57 -9.38
C SER A 206 -26.40 -6.69 -9.11
N TYR A 207 -26.69 -5.70 -9.96
CA TYR A 207 -27.91 -4.91 -9.87
C TYR A 207 -29.17 -5.75 -10.09
N SER A 208 -30.16 -5.59 -9.20
CA SER A 208 -31.40 -6.36 -9.13
C SER A 208 -32.57 -5.48 -8.67
N ASP A 209 -33.63 -5.43 -9.47
CA ASP A 209 -34.89 -4.77 -9.10
C ASP A 209 -35.68 -5.61 -8.08
N ALA A 210 -35.54 -6.95 -8.10
CA ALA A 210 -36.19 -7.85 -7.14
C ALA A 210 -35.70 -7.60 -5.70
N ASP A 211 -34.41 -7.30 -5.55
CA ASP A 211 -33.78 -6.95 -4.26
C ASP A 211 -33.95 -5.46 -3.88
N LYS A 212 -34.79 -4.75 -4.66
CA LYS A 212 -35.15 -3.33 -4.51
C LYS A 212 -33.95 -2.37 -4.59
N HIS A 213 -32.89 -2.72 -5.31
CA HIS A 213 -31.69 -1.88 -5.40
C HIS A 213 -31.98 -0.50 -5.98
N GLY A 214 -32.86 -0.41 -7.00
CA GLY A 214 -33.28 0.87 -7.56
C GLY A 214 -33.98 1.79 -6.56
N GLU A 215 -34.90 1.25 -5.77
CA GLU A 215 -35.67 2.00 -4.75
C GLU A 215 -34.77 2.52 -3.62
N LYS A 216 -33.88 1.65 -3.12
CA LYS A 216 -32.91 2.00 -2.08
C LYS A 216 -31.95 3.10 -2.53
N LEU A 217 -31.47 3.04 -3.78
CA LEU A 217 -30.57 4.05 -4.36
C LEU A 217 -31.28 5.39 -4.58
N LEU A 218 -32.50 5.40 -5.14
CA LEU A 218 -33.25 6.65 -5.33
C LEU A 218 -33.67 7.29 -4.00
N SER A 219 -34.16 6.50 -3.05
CA SER A 219 -34.50 6.97 -1.70
C SER A 219 -33.29 7.59 -0.99
N TRP A 220 -32.13 6.94 -1.10
CA TRP A 220 -30.87 7.48 -0.59
C TRP A 220 -30.47 8.81 -1.27
N LEU A 221 -30.50 8.90 -2.60
CA LEU A 221 -30.17 10.13 -3.33
C LEU A 221 -31.12 11.29 -2.98
N ASN A 222 -32.43 11.02 -2.88
CA ASN A 222 -33.43 12.02 -2.52
C ASN A 222 -33.32 12.51 -1.07
N GLY A 223 -32.63 11.77 -0.19
CA GLY A 223 -32.46 12.13 1.22
C GLY A 223 -31.46 13.27 1.49
N ASP A 224 -30.51 13.53 0.58
CA ASP A 224 -29.53 14.63 0.72
C ASP A 224 -28.92 14.98 -0.65
N THR A 225 -28.95 16.26 -1.03
CA THR A 225 -28.47 16.75 -2.35
C THR A 225 -26.95 16.66 -2.53
N SER A 226 -26.18 16.41 -1.47
CA SER A 226 -24.75 16.10 -1.54
C SER A 226 -24.44 14.69 -2.02
N ARG A 227 -25.42 13.75 -1.97
CA ARG A 227 -25.20 12.33 -2.31
C ARG A 227 -24.97 12.12 -3.80
N ARG A 228 -24.16 11.10 -4.14
CA ARG A 228 -23.67 10.83 -5.50
C ARG A 228 -23.67 9.35 -5.87
N LEU A 229 -24.47 8.93 -6.85
CA LEU A 229 -24.35 7.64 -7.52
C LEU A 229 -23.66 7.84 -8.87
N VAL A 230 -22.48 7.25 -9.03
CA VAL A 230 -21.74 7.24 -10.30
C VAL A 230 -21.57 5.80 -10.77
N VAL A 231 -22.04 5.50 -11.98
CA VAL A 231 -21.79 4.23 -12.66
C VAL A 231 -20.97 4.53 -13.90
N ILE A 232 -19.83 3.86 -14.06
CA ILE A 232 -18.98 3.95 -15.25
C ILE A 232 -18.91 2.55 -15.86
N ALA A 233 -19.30 2.42 -17.12
CA ALA A 233 -19.27 1.17 -17.88
C ALA A 233 -18.84 1.43 -19.33
N TYR A 234 -18.82 0.38 -20.14
CA TYR A 234 -18.61 0.43 -21.58
C TYR A 234 -19.50 -0.59 -22.27
N ASP A 235 -19.66 -0.45 -23.59
CA ASP A 235 -20.34 -1.47 -24.39
C ASP A 235 -19.47 -2.73 -24.47
N ASP A 236 -19.88 -3.73 -23.68
CA ASP A 236 -19.21 -5.02 -23.54
C ASP A 236 -19.93 -6.16 -24.28
N ARG A 237 -21.04 -5.86 -24.98
CA ARG A 237 -21.96 -6.85 -25.59
C ARG A 237 -21.36 -7.67 -26.73
N ASN A 238 -20.32 -7.16 -27.36
CA ASN A 238 -19.69 -7.68 -28.57
C ASN A 238 -18.17 -7.90 -28.41
N ILE A 239 -17.67 -7.96 -27.18
CA ILE A 239 -16.26 -8.30 -26.92
C ILE A 239 -16.06 -9.79 -27.17
N GLU A 240 -15.02 -10.11 -27.94
CA GLU A 240 -14.59 -11.48 -28.19
C GLU A 240 -13.14 -11.69 -27.74
N LEU A 241 -12.87 -12.87 -27.20
CA LEU A 241 -11.54 -13.41 -26.93
C LEU A 241 -11.45 -14.74 -27.69
N ASP A 242 -10.43 -14.89 -28.52
CA ASP A 242 -10.23 -16.07 -29.40
C ASP A 242 -11.48 -16.43 -30.24
N GLY A 243 -12.19 -15.41 -30.75
CA GLY A 243 -13.41 -15.57 -31.54
C GLY A 243 -14.65 -16.02 -30.76
N LYS A 244 -14.61 -15.97 -29.42
CA LYS A 244 -15.74 -16.32 -28.54
C LYS A 244 -16.17 -15.11 -27.73
N LYS A 245 -17.47 -14.86 -27.66
CA LYS A 245 -18.02 -13.78 -26.83
C LYS A 245 -17.64 -13.97 -25.36
N VAL A 246 -17.03 -12.94 -24.78
CA VAL A 246 -16.63 -12.91 -23.35
C VAL A 246 -17.85 -12.77 -22.44
N ILE A 247 -18.89 -12.06 -22.91
CA ILE A 247 -20.09 -11.73 -22.16
C ILE A 247 -21.31 -12.44 -22.76
N GLY A 248 -22.08 -13.13 -21.92
CA GLY A 248 -23.33 -13.80 -22.29
C GLY A 248 -24.46 -12.83 -22.71
N PRO A 249 -25.57 -13.34 -23.27
CA PRO A 249 -26.64 -12.53 -23.86
C PRO A 249 -27.30 -11.56 -22.87
N ASP A 250 -27.39 -11.92 -21.59
CA ASP A 250 -28.01 -11.11 -20.52
C ASP A 250 -26.97 -10.49 -19.56
N GLY A 251 -25.70 -10.86 -19.74
CA GLY A 251 -24.58 -10.43 -18.92
C GLY A 251 -24.05 -9.05 -19.28
N GLY A 252 -23.04 -8.62 -18.52
CA GLY A 252 -22.29 -7.40 -18.79
C GLY A 252 -22.77 -6.17 -18.03
N THR A 253 -21.87 -5.22 -17.89
CA THR A 253 -22.07 -3.96 -17.18
C THR A 253 -22.85 -2.96 -18.03
N PHE A 254 -22.73 -3.02 -19.36
CA PHE A 254 -23.60 -2.26 -20.27
C PHE A 254 -25.07 -2.54 -19.98
N ARG A 255 -25.46 -3.83 -20.00
CA ARG A 255 -26.85 -4.25 -19.79
C ARG A 255 -27.32 -3.97 -18.38
N ALA A 256 -26.47 -4.15 -17.37
CA ALA A 256 -26.79 -3.77 -16.01
C ALA A 256 -27.02 -2.25 -15.86
N THR A 257 -26.25 -1.43 -16.57
CA THR A 257 -26.40 0.03 -16.59
C THR A 257 -27.72 0.44 -17.27
N GLU A 258 -28.09 -0.22 -18.37
CA GLU A 258 -29.40 0.01 -19.00
C GLU A 258 -30.58 -0.45 -18.14
N ARG A 259 -30.46 -1.55 -17.36
CA ARG A 259 -31.47 -1.92 -16.36
C ARG A 259 -31.61 -0.83 -15.28
N MET A 260 -30.50 -0.33 -14.75
CA MET A 260 -30.50 0.79 -13.79
C MET A 260 -31.15 2.03 -14.39
N ARG A 261 -30.76 2.46 -15.60
CA ARG A 261 -31.33 3.61 -16.30
C ARG A 261 -32.84 3.46 -16.50
N THR A 262 -33.28 2.29 -16.94
CA THR A 262 -34.70 1.98 -17.18
C THR A 262 -35.51 1.97 -15.87
N ARG A 263 -34.96 1.44 -14.78
CA ARG A 263 -35.62 1.51 -13.46
C ARG A 263 -35.72 2.94 -12.96
N PHE A 264 -34.64 3.71 -13.03
CA PHE A 264 -34.59 5.08 -12.52
C PHE A 264 -35.45 6.05 -13.33
N ALA A 265 -35.53 5.86 -14.66
CA ALA A 265 -36.32 6.71 -15.55
C ALA A 265 -37.84 6.69 -15.29
N LYS A 266 -38.32 5.80 -14.40
CA LYS A 266 -39.70 5.79 -13.91
C LYS A 266 -40.00 6.89 -12.89
N ASP A 267 -38.97 7.34 -12.15
CA ASP A 267 -39.09 8.29 -11.05
C ASP A 267 -38.33 9.61 -11.32
N VAL A 268 -37.31 9.61 -12.20
CA VAL A 268 -36.48 10.78 -12.50
C VAL A 268 -36.25 10.97 -13.99
N THR A 269 -36.19 12.23 -14.45
CA THR A 269 -35.83 12.57 -15.83
C THR A 269 -34.31 12.63 -15.98
N PHE A 270 -33.78 11.98 -17.02
CA PHE A 270 -32.37 12.08 -17.40
C PHE A 270 -32.15 13.17 -18.46
N ALA A 271 -31.07 13.94 -18.30
CA ALA A 271 -30.42 14.66 -19.38
C ALA A 271 -29.28 13.78 -19.94
N GLU A 272 -29.09 13.78 -21.26
CA GLU A 272 -27.99 13.07 -21.91
C GLU A 272 -27.00 14.06 -22.52
N THR A 273 -25.70 13.75 -22.38
CA THR A 273 -24.60 14.47 -23.02
C THR A 273 -23.63 13.47 -23.62
N LYS A 274 -22.95 13.83 -24.72
CA LYS A 274 -21.96 12.97 -25.38
C LYS A 274 -20.65 13.71 -25.58
N ALA A 275 -19.54 13.09 -25.17
CA ALA A 275 -18.19 13.61 -25.32
C ALA A 275 -17.30 12.49 -25.91
N GLY A 276 -16.97 12.61 -27.20
CA GLY A 276 -16.31 11.54 -27.94
C GLY A 276 -17.13 10.24 -27.92
N ASP A 277 -16.49 9.14 -27.53
CA ASP A 277 -17.13 7.83 -27.37
C ASP A 277 -17.91 7.67 -26.04
N VAL A 278 -17.89 8.64 -25.13
CA VAL A 278 -18.59 8.54 -23.83
C VAL A 278 -19.94 9.25 -23.88
N THR A 279 -21.02 8.49 -23.67
CA THR A 279 -22.34 9.04 -23.32
C THR A 279 -22.46 9.15 -21.80
N THR A 280 -22.94 10.28 -21.31
CA THR A 280 -23.19 10.55 -19.88
C THR A 280 -24.63 10.97 -19.69
N CYS A 281 -25.40 10.12 -19.00
CA CYS A 281 -26.79 10.38 -18.61
C CYS A 281 -26.82 10.83 -17.15
N THR A 282 -27.29 12.05 -16.88
CA THR A 282 -27.41 12.62 -15.52
C THR A 282 -28.86 12.88 -15.12
N ALA A 283 -29.17 12.71 -13.84
CA ALA A 283 -30.45 13.08 -13.25
C ALA A 283 -30.23 13.72 -11.88
N LEU A 284 -31.31 14.26 -11.28
CA LEU A 284 -31.29 14.88 -9.93
C LEU A 284 -30.16 15.91 -9.77
N GLY A 285 -30.07 16.89 -10.67
CA GLY A 285 -29.02 17.93 -10.62
C GLY A 285 -27.57 17.41 -10.76
N GLY A 286 -27.39 16.18 -11.24
CA GLY A 286 -26.09 15.51 -11.30
C GLY A 286 -25.77 14.61 -10.10
N GLN A 287 -26.70 14.42 -9.15
CA GLN A 287 -26.54 13.42 -8.09
C GLN A 287 -26.44 12.00 -8.64
N LEU A 288 -27.16 11.71 -9.73
CA LEU A 288 -27.10 10.45 -10.46
C LEU A 288 -26.38 10.66 -11.79
N ALA A 289 -25.34 9.87 -12.06
CA ALA A 289 -24.63 9.86 -13.33
C ALA A 289 -24.30 8.44 -13.80
N LEU A 290 -24.74 8.11 -15.02
CA LEU A 290 -24.44 6.87 -15.72
C LEU A 290 -23.56 7.21 -16.94
N LEU A 291 -22.31 6.76 -16.93
CA LEU A 291 -21.33 7.01 -17.98
C LEU A 291 -21.07 5.70 -18.73
N VAL A 292 -21.26 5.70 -20.04
CA VAL A 292 -21.06 4.52 -20.90
C VAL A 292 -20.16 4.87 -22.07
N HIS A 293 -19.01 4.20 -22.16
CA HIS A 293 -18.12 4.29 -23.32
C HIS A 293 -18.59 3.35 -24.44
N ALA A 294 -18.90 3.89 -25.62
CA ALA A 294 -19.51 3.17 -26.74
C ALA A 294 -18.65 2.05 -27.35
N ASN A 295 -17.36 2.00 -27.03
CA ASN A 295 -16.41 0.94 -27.43
C ASN A 295 -16.50 0.55 -28.93
N PRO A 296 -16.42 1.49 -29.88
CA PRO A 296 -16.66 1.22 -31.31
C PRO A 296 -15.65 0.26 -31.96
N LYS A 297 -14.64 -0.19 -31.22
CA LYS A 297 -13.59 -1.14 -31.64
C LYS A 297 -13.70 -2.50 -30.93
N ASN A 298 -14.79 -2.76 -30.19
CA ASN A 298 -15.06 -3.99 -29.43
C ASN A 298 -13.86 -4.49 -28.58
N LYS A 299 -13.10 -3.56 -28.00
CA LYS A 299 -11.93 -3.90 -27.18
C LYS A 299 -12.34 -4.31 -25.78
N ILE A 300 -11.50 -5.08 -25.09
CA ILE A 300 -11.59 -5.24 -23.63
C ILE A 300 -11.14 -3.92 -23.00
N LEU A 301 -12.08 -3.12 -22.49
CA LEU A 301 -11.80 -1.87 -21.75
C LEU A 301 -11.99 -2.04 -20.23
N HIS A 302 -12.33 -3.25 -19.76
CA HIS A 302 -12.62 -3.59 -18.37
C HIS A 302 -11.65 -2.92 -17.38
N THR A 303 -10.35 -3.06 -17.63
CA THR A 303 -9.26 -2.47 -16.86
C THR A 303 -8.96 -1.02 -17.25
N ALA A 304 -8.92 -0.74 -18.56
CA ALA A 304 -8.57 0.57 -19.13
C ALA A 304 -9.49 1.70 -18.65
N LEU A 305 -10.79 1.43 -18.46
CA LEU A 305 -11.76 2.39 -17.90
C LEU A 305 -11.31 2.96 -16.55
N VAL A 306 -10.60 2.18 -15.73
CA VAL A 306 -10.26 2.60 -14.37
C VAL A 306 -8.89 3.24 -14.28
N GLY A 307 -7.85 2.57 -14.78
CA GLY A 307 -6.49 3.08 -14.76
C GLY A 307 -6.27 4.13 -15.84
N GLU A 308 -6.14 3.64 -17.07
CA GLU A 308 -5.73 4.37 -18.27
C GLU A 308 -6.62 5.59 -18.56
N MET A 309 -7.91 5.49 -18.25
CA MET A 309 -8.94 6.50 -18.53
C MET A 309 -9.33 7.36 -17.31
N ASN A 310 -8.65 7.23 -16.16
CA ASN A 310 -8.89 8.00 -14.93
C ASN A 310 -10.27 7.72 -14.27
N GLY A 311 -10.72 6.46 -14.26
CA GLY A 311 -12.08 6.10 -13.84
C GLY A 311 -12.39 6.32 -12.37
N LEU A 312 -11.45 6.07 -11.44
CA LEU A 312 -11.69 6.35 -10.02
C LEU A 312 -11.69 7.87 -9.75
N LEU A 313 -10.78 8.63 -10.38
CA LEU A 313 -10.80 10.10 -10.35
C LEU A 313 -12.14 10.66 -10.86
N ARG A 314 -12.67 10.12 -11.97
CA ARG A 314 -13.99 10.50 -12.48
C ARG A 314 -15.11 10.10 -11.53
N GLY A 315 -15.06 8.89 -10.97
CA GLY A 315 -16.03 8.40 -10.01
C GLY A 315 -16.11 9.23 -8.73
N LEU A 316 -14.98 9.76 -8.25
CA LEU A 316 -14.86 10.53 -7.01
C LEU A 316 -14.99 12.06 -7.20
N THR A 317 -15.19 12.55 -8.42
CA THR A 317 -15.46 13.97 -8.70
C THR A 317 -16.89 14.20 -9.19
N ASP A 318 -17.38 15.43 -9.14
CA ASP A 318 -18.77 15.71 -9.47
C ASP A 318 -19.03 15.65 -10.98
N PRO A 319 -20.09 14.95 -11.42
CA PRO A 319 -20.27 14.64 -12.83
C PRO A 319 -20.58 15.88 -13.67
N GLY A 320 -21.29 16.87 -13.10
CA GLY A 320 -21.63 18.14 -13.75
C GLY A 320 -20.54 19.22 -13.69
N VAL A 321 -19.41 18.99 -13.02
CA VAL A 321 -18.31 19.96 -12.90
C VAL A 321 -17.13 19.49 -13.75
N LYS A 322 -16.51 20.41 -14.49
CA LYS A 322 -15.26 20.14 -15.21
C LYS A 322 -14.14 19.94 -14.17
N PRO A 323 -13.51 18.76 -14.05
CA PRO A 323 -12.56 18.51 -12.99
C PRO A 323 -11.18 19.11 -13.31
N GLU A 324 -10.52 19.65 -12.27
CA GLU A 324 -9.17 20.20 -12.39
C GLU A 324 -8.10 19.14 -12.68
N TRP A 325 -8.36 17.87 -12.35
CA TRP A 325 -7.41 16.79 -12.62
C TRP A 325 -7.29 16.42 -14.11
N GLY A 326 -8.24 16.80 -14.97
CA GLY A 326 -8.17 16.54 -16.41
C GLY A 326 -9.50 16.14 -17.04
N THR A 327 -9.54 14.99 -17.75
CA THR A 327 -10.73 14.52 -18.47
C THR A 327 -10.78 13.00 -18.49
N PHE A 328 -11.97 12.43 -18.27
CA PHE A 328 -12.20 10.99 -18.34
C PHE A 328 -12.01 10.47 -19.77
N GLY A 329 -11.32 9.35 -19.94
CA GLY A 329 -10.98 8.80 -21.26
C GLY A 329 -9.73 9.40 -21.92
N ALA A 330 -9.18 10.50 -21.38
CA ALA A 330 -7.83 10.94 -21.71
C ALA A 330 -6.79 10.04 -21.01
N PRO A 331 -5.50 10.07 -21.41
CA PRO A 331 -4.42 9.33 -20.73
C PRO A 331 -4.30 9.62 -19.23
N ARG A 332 -3.56 8.78 -18.51
CA ARG A 332 -3.34 8.86 -17.05
C ARG A 332 -2.85 10.24 -16.62
N THR A 333 -3.66 10.93 -15.83
CA THR A 333 -3.39 12.28 -15.28
C THR A 333 -2.59 12.24 -13.96
N PHE A 334 -2.29 11.03 -13.48
CA PHE A 334 -1.70 10.73 -12.18
C PHE A 334 -0.34 10.02 -12.27
N THR A 335 0.28 9.94 -13.44
CA THR A 335 1.54 9.20 -13.67
C THR A 335 2.67 9.60 -12.72
N ALA A 336 2.78 10.89 -12.37
CA ALA A 336 3.75 11.40 -11.39
C ALA A 336 3.51 10.90 -9.94
N TRP A 337 2.32 10.39 -9.65
CA TRP A 337 1.89 9.86 -8.35
C TRP A 337 1.95 8.33 -8.26
N VAL A 338 2.41 7.65 -9.33
CA VAL A 338 2.66 6.21 -9.33
C VAL A 338 3.94 5.93 -8.54
N GLN A 339 3.86 5.03 -7.57
CA GLN A 339 5.01 4.66 -6.74
C GLN A 339 5.95 3.69 -7.46
N PRO A 340 7.24 3.63 -7.09
CA PRO A 340 8.17 2.60 -7.59
C PRO A 340 7.65 1.18 -7.36
N GLY A 341 8.00 0.26 -8.27
CA GLY A 341 7.79 -1.17 -8.08
C GLY A 341 8.61 -1.71 -6.90
N PRO A 342 8.13 -2.77 -6.22
CA PRO A 342 8.81 -3.30 -5.05
C PRO A 342 10.14 -3.97 -5.41
N GLY A 343 11.20 -3.67 -4.66
CA GLY A 343 12.53 -4.27 -4.82
C GLY A 343 13.65 -3.42 -4.21
N ILE A 344 14.85 -3.98 -4.09
CA ILE A 344 16.02 -3.27 -3.56
C ILE A 344 16.66 -2.45 -4.69
N PRO A 345 16.65 -1.10 -4.66
CA PRO A 345 17.23 -0.30 -5.75
C PRO A 345 18.73 -0.52 -5.89
N LYS A 346 19.28 -0.34 -7.09
CA LYS A 346 20.72 -0.42 -7.35
C LYS A 346 21.45 0.56 -6.42
N ARG A 347 22.58 0.13 -5.85
CA ARG A 347 23.46 1.00 -5.05
C ARG A 347 23.85 2.27 -5.84
N PRO A 348 23.59 3.47 -5.29
CA PRO A 348 24.07 4.73 -5.88
C PRO A 348 25.60 4.80 -5.88
N ALA A 349 26.19 5.41 -6.91
CA ALA A 349 27.65 5.52 -7.03
C ALA A 349 28.27 6.46 -5.97
N ASP A 350 27.48 7.41 -5.46
CA ASP A 350 27.82 8.37 -4.40
C ASP A 350 27.52 7.84 -2.98
N ALA A 351 26.96 6.64 -2.84
CA ALA A 351 26.53 6.11 -1.56
C ALA A 351 27.72 5.86 -0.62
N THR A 352 27.59 6.29 0.63
CA THR A 352 28.64 6.18 1.66
C THR A 352 28.88 4.73 2.10
N GLY A 353 30.10 4.45 2.56
CA GLY A 353 30.45 3.19 3.22
C GLY A 353 29.81 3.08 4.61
N GLY A 354 29.55 1.85 5.07
CA GLY A 354 28.83 1.60 6.32
C GLY A 354 29.50 2.23 7.54
N THR A 355 30.83 2.17 7.64
CA THR A 355 31.58 2.76 8.76
C THR A 355 31.48 4.29 8.79
N ALA A 356 31.52 4.95 7.63
CA ALA A 356 31.36 6.41 7.54
C ALA A 356 29.94 6.84 7.88
N PHE A 357 28.94 6.11 7.37
CA PHE A 357 27.53 6.33 7.67
C PHE A 357 27.25 6.24 9.17
N PHE A 358 27.66 5.17 9.85
CA PHE A 358 27.40 5.00 11.29
C PHE A 358 28.03 6.09 12.18
N LYS A 359 29.19 6.64 11.79
CA LYS A 359 29.80 7.79 12.49
C LYS A 359 28.96 9.06 12.40
N SER A 360 28.19 9.26 11.32
CA SER A 360 27.27 10.41 11.22
C SER A 360 26.01 10.27 12.08
N LEU A 361 25.65 9.05 12.49
CA LEU A 361 24.45 8.80 13.31
C LEU A 361 24.66 9.10 14.81
N ASP A 362 25.90 9.15 15.29
CA ASP A 362 26.26 9.10 16.72
C ASP A 362 25.73 10.28 17.57
N LYS A 363 25.24 11.34 16.93
CA LYS A 363 24.67 12.55 17.56
C LYS A 363 23.18 12.77 17.25
N LEU A 364 22.56 11.93 16.41
CA LEU A 364 21.19 12.12 15.96
C LEU A 364 20.20 11.59 17.02
N PRO A 365 19.11 12.32 17.34
CA PRO A 365 17.98 11.78 18.08
C PRO A 365 17.38 10.55 17.37
N LEU A 366 16.75 9.65 18.13
CA LEU A 366 16.20 8.39 17.61
C LEU A 366 15.39 8.58 16.31
N LEU A 367 14.40 9.48 16.30
CA LEU A 367 13.52 9.69 15.15
C LEU A 367 14.29 10.12 13.89
N GLU A 368 15.24 11.05 14.03
CA GLU A 368 16.07 11.52 12.91
C GLU A 368 17.02 10.42 12.43
N ARG A 369 17.62 9.65 13.36
CA ARG A 369 18.45 8.48 13.06
C ARG A 369 17.68 7.44 12.22
N GLU A 370 16.45 7.13 12.61
CA GLU A 370 15.59 6.16 11.92
C GLU A 370 15.21 6.65 10.51
N GLU A 371 14.89 7.93 10.32
CA GLU A 371 14.62 8.50 8.99
C GLU A 371 15.87 8.55 8.10
N VAL A 372 17.06 8.82 8.66
CA VAL A 372 18.33 8.76 7.92
C VAL A 372 18.68 7.32 7.52
N ILE A 373 18.47 6.33 8.41
CA ILE A 373 18.59 4.90 8.10
C ILE A 373 17.62 4.50 6.99
N ALA A 374 16.34 4.86 7.11
CA ALA A 374 15.32 4.55 6.12
C ALA A 374 15.70 5.12 4.76
N ARG A 375 16.06 6.41 4.69
CA ARG A 375 16.45 7.09 3.45
C ARG A 375 17.63 6.41 2.76
N GLU A 376 18.66 6.04 3.51
CA GLU A 376 19.89 5.47 2.95
C GLU A 376 19.68 4.02 2.45
N ILE A 377 18.90 3.21 3.18
CA ILE A 377 18.53 1.87 2.73
C ILE A 377 17.57 1.94 1.53
N LEU A 378 16.54 2.79 1.58
CA LEU A 378 15.52 2.92 0.51
C LEU A 378 16.10 3.49 -0.80
N ARG A 379 17.16 4.30 -0.78
CA ARG A 379 17.89 4.70 -2.00
C ARG A 379 18.82 3.61 -2.55
N GLY A 380 18.91 2.46 -1.90
CA GLY A 380 19.68 1.30 -2.36
C GLY A 380 21.10 1.17 -1.77
N ASN A 381 21.47 1.91 -0.71
CA ASN A 381 22.74 1.71 0.02
C ASN A 381 22.66 0.42 0.86
N VAL A 382 22.67 -0.71 0.16
CA VAL A 382 22.62 -2.07 0.68
C VAL A 382 23.71 -2.88 -0.04
N PRO A 383 24.55 -3.65 0.68
CA PRO A 383 25.54 -4.55 0.09
C PRO A 383 24.95 -5.49 -0.98
N GLU A 384 25.77 -5.85 -1.96
CA GLU A 384 25.39 -6.69 -3.08
C GLU A 384 25.08 -8.11 -2.62
N PHE A 385 25.88 -8.65 -1.69
CA PHE A 385 25.65 -9.99 -1.15
C PHE A 385 24.28 -10.19 -0.47
N LEU A 386 23.63 -9.12 0.01
CA LEU A 386 22.28 -9.20 0.61
C LEU A 386 21.15 -9.31 -0.43
N ARG A 387 21.43 -9.03 -1.71
CA ARG A 387 20.42 -9.05 -2.78
C ARG A 387 20.13 -10.46 -3.30
N THR A 388 21.05 -11.39 -3.10
CA THR A 388 20.84 -12.82 -3.39
C THR A 388 20.22 -13.50 -2.17
N PHE A 389 18.90 -13.60 -2.15
CA PHE A 389 18.16 -14.28 -1.09
C PHE A 389 18.41 -15.80 -1.15
N GLN A 390 18.46 -16.42 0.03
CA GLN A 390 18.67 -17.85 0.21
C GLN A 390 17.33 -18.58 0.38
N LYS A 391 17.18 -19.69 -0.34
CA LYS A 391 15.97 -20.53 -0.31
C LYS A 391 16.02 -21.51 0.86
N ILE A 392 14.91 -21.60 1.58
CA ILE A 392 14.70 -22.58 2.65
C ILE A 392 13.40 -23.31 2.36
N THR A 393 13.45 -24.65 2.40
CA THR A 393 12.29 -25.52 2.19
C THR A 393 11.92 -26.18 3.52
N THR A 394 10.67 -26.04 3.94
CA THR A 394 10.15 -26.64 5.18
C THR A 394 8.79 -27.29 4.93
N LYS A 395 8.35 -28.10 5.89
CA LYS A 395 7.11 -28.85 5.83
C LYS A 395 6.34 -28.72 7.13
N ALA A 396 5.01 -28.75 7.03
CA ALA A 396 4.11 -28.81 8.17
C ALA A 396 2.85 -29.60 7.80
N ARG A 397 2.10 -30.06 8.80
CA ARG A 397 0.78 -30.66 8.59
C ARG A 397 -0.31 -29.67 8.96
N ASP A 398 -1.39 -29.66 8.19
CA ASP A 398 -2.61 -28.92 8.53
C ASP A 398 -3.42 -29.65 9.61
N ALA A 399 -4.54 -29.06 10.02
CA ALA A 399 -5.44 -29.67 11.01
C ALA A 399 -6.11 -30.98 10.56
N SER A 400 -6.07 -31.32 9.26
CA SER A 400 -6.54 -32.61 8.73
C SER A 400 -5.42 -33.67 8.69
N GLY A 401 -4.20 -33.31 9.07
CA GLY A 401 -3.02 -34.17 8.98
C GLY A 401 -2.34 -34.18 7.61
N LYS A 402 -2.85 -33.42 6.63
CA LYS A 402 -2.26 -33.30 5.29
C LYS A 402 -0.94 -32.54 5.38
N GLU A 403 0.11 -33.12 4.81
CA GLU A 403 1.42 -32.47 4.72
C GLU A 403 1.45 -31.44 3.58
N HIS A 404 1.94 -30.26 3.88
CA HIS A 404 2.19 -29.16 2.95
C HIS A 404 3.69 -28.83 2.93
N THR A 405 4.18 -28.35 1.80
CA THR A 405 5.57 -27.87 1.65
C THR A 405 5.57 -26.37 1.39
N VAL A 406 6.44 -25.63 2.07
CA VAL A 406 6.74 -24.22 1.75
C VAL A 406 8.19 -24.07 1.32
N VAL A 407 8.42 -23.29 0.27
CA VAL A 407 9.73 -22.73 -0.07
C VAL A 407 9.65 -21.22 0.13
N PHE A 408 10.49 -20.68 1.00
CA PHE A 408 10.58 -19.24 1.25
C PHE A 408 12.02 -18.76 1.06
N GLU A 409 12.18 -17.46 0.80
CA GLU A 409 13.46 -16.82 0.50
C GLU A 409 13.78 -15.77 1.57
N VAL A 410 14.99 -15.81 2.15
CA VAL A 410 15.47 -14.88 3.18
C VAL A 410 16.75 -14.17 2.78
N MET A 411 17.00 -12.98 3.29
CA MET A 411 18.34 -12.38 3.21
C MET A 411 19.38 -13.28 3.90
N PRO A 412 20.59 -13.45 3.31
CA PRO A 412 21.62 -14.33 3.87
C PRO A 412 22.18 -13.82 5.21
N ASP A 413 22.14 -12.52 5.45
CA ASP A 413 22.47 -11.87 6.72
C ASP A 413 21.37 -10.84 7.06
N TYR A 414 21.52 -10.13 8.17
CA TYR A 414 20.66 -9.01 8.55
C TYR A 414 20.90 -7.78 7.65
N LEU A 415 19.90 -6.90 7.53
CA LEU A 415 20.00 -5.63 6.81
C LEU A 415 21.26 -4.86 7.26
N ALA A 416 22.00 -4.37 6.26
CA ALA A 416 23.21 -3.60 6.45
C ALA A 416 23.23 -2.39 5.51
N VAL A 417 23.85 -1.30 5.96
CA VAL A 417 24.20 -0.15 5.12
C VAL A 417 25.67 -0.26 4.76
N GLY A 418 25.99 -0.02 3.50
CA GLY A 418 27.34 0.00 2.95
C GLY A 418 27.52 -0.84 1.69
N SER A 419 28.76 -1.25 1.45
CA SER A 419 29.18 -2.13 0.35
C SER A 419 29.76 -3.43 0.91
N ASP A 420 29.96 -4.45 0.07
CA ASP A 420 30.57 -5.73 0.47
C ASP A 420 31.95 -5.58 1.14
N ALA A 421 32.66 -4.47 0.89
CA ALA A 421 33.96 -4.15 1.50
C ALA A 421 33.89 -3.30 2.78
N ASP A 422 32.80 -2.54 2.99
CA ASP A 422 32.55 -1.72 4.18
C ASP A 422 31.04 -1.62 4.41
N PHE A 423 30.52 -2.47 5.30
CA PHE A 423 29.13 -2.50 5.70
C PHE A 423 28.97 -2.64 7.21
N VAL A 424 27.85 -2.12 7.73
CA VAL A 424 27.45 -2.28 9.12
C VAL A 424 26.01 -2.77 9.17
N ARG A 425 25.77 -3.89 9.86
CA ARG A 425 24.43 -4.42 10.15
C ARG A 425 23.65 -3.42 11.00
N VAL A 426 22.41 -3.10 10.63
CA VAL A 426 21.66 -1.97 11.19
C VAL A 426 20.54 -2.41 12.14
N PRO A 427 20.74 -2.26 13.47
CA PRO A 427 19.63 -2.11 14.41
C PRO A 427 18.75 -0.92 14.02
N MET A 428 17.44 -1.15 13.98
CA MET A 428 16.41 -0.15 13.70
C MET A 428 15.12 -0.51 14.43
N THR A 429 14.17 0.42 14.48
CA THR A 429 12.80 0.19 14.99
C THR A 429 12.02 -0.76 14.07
N PRO A 430 11.02 -1.50 14.58
CA PRO A 430 10.15 -2.32 13.74
C PRO A 430 9.35 -1.50 12.72
N GLN A 431 9.06 -0.22 12.99
CA GLN A 431 8.42 0.70 12.03
C GLN A 431 9.32 0.96 10.82
N THR A 432 10.60 1.27 11.03
CA THR A 432 11.60 1.41 9.96
C THR A 432 11.79 0.11 9.20
N ALA A 433 11.85 -1.02 9.91
CA ALA A 433 11.95 -2.35 9.33
C ALA A 433 10.75 -2.68 8.40
N ALA A 434 9.52 -2.41 8.84
CA ALA A 434 8.31 -2.61 8.05
C ALA A 434 8.27 -1.70 6.82
N ARG A 435 8.62 -0.41 6.97
CA ARG A 435 8.70 0.56 5.86
C ARG A 435 9.68 0.10 4.77
N ILE A 436 10.84 -0.45 5.16
CA ILE A 436 11.82 -1.01 4.22
C ILE A 436 11.32 -2.33 3.62
N ALA A 437 10.71 -3.20 4.42
CA ALA A 437 10.14 -4.46 3.95
C ALA A 437 9.06 -4.24 2.87
N ASP A 438 8.14 -3.31 3.10
CA ASP A 438 7.10 -2.90 2.14
C ASP A 438 7.72 -2.44 0.81
N ALA A 439 8.73 -1.58 0.87
CA ALA A 439 9.45 -1.07 -0.31
C ALA A 439 10.16 -2.17 -1.11
N PHE A 440 10.69 -3.18 -0.41
CA PHE A 440 11.48 -4.26 -1.02
C PHE A 440 10.64 -5.49 -1.43
N GLY A 441 9.31 -5.45 -1.29
CA GLY A 441 8.45 -6.61 -1.56
C GLY A 441 8.70 -7.77 -0.60
N CYS A 442 9.04 -7.43 0.64
CA CYS A 442 9.47 -8.33 1.70
C CYS A 442 8.52 -8.30 2.90
N ALA A 443 8.81 -9.13 3.90
CA ALA A 443 8.17 -9.15 5.21
C ALA A 443 9.23 -9.36 6.30
N VAL A 444 8.87 -8.99 7.54
CA VAL A 444 9.62 -9.32 8.76
C VAL A 444 9.24 -10.76 9.17
N PRO A 445 10.20 -11.64 9.50
CA PRO A 445 9.96 -13.06 9.79
C PRO A 445 9.16 -13.26 11.09
N THR A 446 8.57 -14.44 11.26
CA THR A 446 8.08 -14.91 12.57
C THR A 446 9.21 -15.54 13.39
N ARG A 447 8.92 -15.89 14.65
CA ARG A 447 9.81 -16.78 15.44
C ARG A 447 10.14 -18.07 14.68
N LYS A 448 9.12 -18.80 14.19
CA LYS A 448 9.32 -20.06 13.47
C LYS A 448 10.24 -19.89 12.26
N VAL A 449 10.08 -18.83 11.48
CA VAL A 449 10.97 -18.55 10.34
C VAL A 449 12.41 -18.30 10.83
N ALA A 450 12.62 -17.57 11.92
CA ALA A 450 13.97 -17.40 12.51
C ALA A 450 14.62 -18.72 12.94
N ASP A 451 13.84 -19.66 13.50
CA ASP A 451 14.31 -21.01 13.87
C ASP A 451 14.66 -21.90 12.67
N GLU A 452 13.90 -21.79 11.57
CA GLU A 452 14.21 -22.47 10.30
C GLU A 452 15.47 -21.86 9.64
N VAL A 453 15.63 -20.53 9.71
CA VAL A 453 16.84 -19.81 9.26
C VAL A 453 18.06 -20.28 10.06
N TYR A 454 17.97 -20.35 11.39
CA TYR A 454 19.08 -20.85 12.20
C TYR A 454 19.41 -22.31 11.83
N ARG A 455 18.42 -23.20 11.67
CA ARG A 455 18.68 -24.58 11.26
C ARG A 455 19.40 -24.65 9.91
N ALA A 456 18.92 -23.94 8.90
CA ALA A 456 19.47 -23.93 7.55
C ALA A 456 20.82 -23.19 7.42
N ALA A 457 21.19 -22.32 8.36
CA ALA A 457 22.42 -21.53 8.30
C ALA A 457 23.68 -22.41 8.29
N VAL A 458 24.53 -22.17 7.29
CA VAL A 458 25.86 -22.80 7.15
C VAL A 458 26.95 -22.03 7.88
N VAL A 459 26.71 -20.75 8.21
CA VAL A 459 27.56 -19.94 9.09
C VAL A 459 26.80 -19.70 10.40
N LYS A 460 27.22 -20.39 11.46
CA LYS A 460 26.71 -20.22 12.83
C LYS A 460 27.85 -19.67 13.67
N LEU A 461 27.64 -18.52 14.30
CA LEU A 461 28.65 -17.82 15.11
C LEU A 461 28.11 -17.60 16.52
N GLU A 462 29.00 -17.58 17.52
CA GLU A 462 28.61 -17.44 18.92
C GLU A 462 28.17 -15.99 19.22
N PRO A 463 27.05 -15.79 19.95
CA PRO A 463 26.65 -14.51 20.52
C PRO A 463 27.79 -13.77 21.25
N LYS A 464 27.90 -12.45 21.03
CA LYS A 464 28.89 -11.58 21.71
C LYS A 464 28.19 -10.44 22.48
N PRO A 465 27.77 -10.68 23.73
CA PRO A 465 27.15 -9.65 24.54
C PRO A 465 28.07 -8.45 24.82
N LEU A 466 27.53 -7.25 24.65
CA LEU A 466 28.06 -5.98 25.14
C LEU A 466 27.14 -5.44 26.25
N THR A 467 27.74 -4.86 27.29
CA THR A 467 27.05 -4.41 28.51
C THR A 467 26.81 -2.89 28.54
N GLU A 468 27.64 -2.10 27.88
CA GLU A 468 27.68 -0.64 27.93
C GLU A 468 27.09 0.00 26.67
N ASP A 469 26.58 1.24 26.79
CA ASP A 469 26.20 2.13 25.68
C ASP A 469 25.36 1.44 24.58
N ARG A 470 24.47 0.55 25.00
CA ARG A 470 23.88 -0.49 24.14
C ARG A 470 23.06 0.02 22.95
N GLU A 471 22.56 1.25 23.02
CA GLU A 471 21.67 1.88 22.03
C GLU A 471 22.42 2.87 21.10
N ARG A 472 23.73 3.04 21.28
CA ARG A 472 24.55 3.98 20.50
C ARG A 472 25.02 3.41 19.16
N PRO A 473 25.03 4.19 18.06
CA PRO A 473 25.56 3.76 16.76
C PRO A 473 27.04 3.30 16.81
N SER A 474 27.89 3.94 17.60
CA SER A 474 29.25 3.46 17.87
C SER A 474 29.31 2.04 18.44
N THR A 475 28.38 1.67 19.33
CA THR A 475 28.25 0.29 19.85
C THR A 475 27.73 -0.67 18.78
N PHE A 476 26.85 -0.21 17.88
CA PHE A 476 26.37 -1.02 16.75
C PHE A 476 27.54 -1.35 15.79
N LEU A 477 28.40 -0.37 15.50
CA LEU A 477 29.63 -0.54 14.73
C LEU A 477 30.62 -1.49 15.45
N LYS A 478 30.86 -1.30 16.76
CA LYS A 478 31.71 -2.19 17.57
C LYS A 478 31.24 -3.64 17.50
N HIS A 479 29.94 -3.89 17.64
CA HIS A 479 29.39 -5.24 17.55
C HIS A 479 29.48 -5.83 16.12
N ASN A 480 29.37 -4.99 15.08
CA ASN A 480 29.58 -5.44 13.71
C ASN A 480 31.02 -5.91 13.47
N VAL A 481 32.03 -5.20 14.02
CA VAL A 481 33.44 -5.63 13.98
C VAL A 481 33.63 -6.99 14.64
N LEU A 482 33.07 -7.20 15.86
CA LEU A 482 33.13 -8.49 16.56
C LEU A 482 32.47 -9.65 15.79
N ILE A 483 31.44 -9.36 14.98
CA ILE A 483 30.86 -10.37 14.08
C ILE A 483 31.81 -10.67 12.92
N GLU A 484 32.36 -9.66 12.25
CA GLU A 484 33.25 -9.85 11.11
C GLU A 484 34.58 -10.53 11.49
N GLU A 485 35.10 -10.28 12.69
CA GLU A 485 36.22 -11.01 13.27
C GLU A 485 35.94 -12.51 13.41
N GLN A 486 34.75 -12.88 13.92
CA GLN A 486 34.31 -14.28 13.99
C GLN A 486 34.01 -14.89 12.61
N ARG A 487 33.52 -14.07 11.66
CA ARG A 487 33.19 -14.48 10.29
C ARG A 487 34.41 -14.65 9.39
N ARG A 488 35.61 -14.26 9.86
CA ARG A 488 36.85 -14.26 9.06
C ARG A 488 37.09 -15.62 8.39
N GLY A 489 37.30 -15.59 7.07
CA GLY A 489 37.48 -16.79 6.24
C GLY A 489 36.20 -17.46 5.74
N ARG A 490 35.01 -17.00 6.14
CA ARG A 490 33.72 -17.40 5.56
C ARG A 490 33.32 -16.47 4.42
N LYS A 491 32.50 -16.95 3.47
CA LYS A 491 32.14 -16.18 2.27
C LYS A 491 30.94 -15.27 2.57
N LEU A 492 30.92 -14.07 1.98
CA LEU A 492 29.71 -13.22 2.01
C LEU A 492 28.59 -13.86 1.18
N GLY A 493 27.34 -13.66 1.62
CA GLY A 493 26.17 -14.27 1.01
C GLY A 493 25.88 -15.72 1.45
N GLU A 494 26.76 -16.37 2.21
CA GLU A 494 26.41 -17.60 2.93
C GLU A 494 25.36 -17.30 4.00
N LEU A 495 24.38 -18.19 4.20
CA LEU A 495 23.33 -17.98 5.20
C LEU A 495 23.95 -18.01 6.61
N ALA A 496 23.94 -16.86 7.27
CA ALA A 496 24.56 -16.63 8.58
C ALA A 496 23.50 -16.42 9.68
N ALA A 497 23.68 -17.03 10.85
CA ALA A 497 22.76 -16.93 11.99
C ALA A 497 23.48 -16.99 13.35
N GLY A 498 22.73 -16.78 14.44
CA GLY A 498 23.24 -16.76 15.84
C GLY A 498 23.80 -15.40 16.30
N ILE A 499 24.07 -14.47 15.37
CA ILE A 499 24.77 -13.21 15.64
C ILE A 499 23.90 -12.07 16.21
N LYS A 500 22.57 -12.12 16.09
CA LYS A 500 21.64 -11.07 16.54
C LYS A 500 20.38 -11.69 17.14
N LYS A 501 19.60 -10.86 17.84
CA LYS A 501 18.19 -11.07 18.14
C LYS A 501 17.35 -10.56 16.97
N ASP A 502 16.57 -11.43 16.38
CA ASP A 502 15.65 -11.08 15.30
C ASP A 502 14.48 -10.25 15.85
N VAL A 503 14.21 -9.12 15.21
CA VAL A 503 12.88 -8.48 15.28
C VAL A 503 11.92 -9.35 14.48
N VAL A 504 10.85 -9.82 15.12
CA VAL A 504 9.90 -10.77 14.52
C VAL A 504 8.46 -10.26 14.57
N VAL A 505 7.61 -10.74 13.67
CA VAL A 505 6.15 -10.60 13.79
C VAL A 505 5.60 -11.73 14.66
N SER A 506 4.64 -11.42 15.54
CA SER A 506 4.09 -12.33 16.54
C SER A 506 2.67 -11.93 16.93
N ASN A 507 1.82 -12.90 17.25
CA ASN A 507 0.46 -12.65 17.75
C ASN A 507 0.46 -11.89 19.08
N ARG A 508 1.57 -11.99 19.83
CA ARG A 508 1.79 -11.26 21.10
C ARG A 508 1.71 -9.74 20.95
N LEU A 509 1.95 -9.19 19.76
CA LEU A 509 1.80 -7.75 19.48
C LEU A 509 0.34 -7.25 19.65
N THR A 510 -0.63 -8.16 19.71
CA THR A 510 -2.03 -7.84 20.06
C THR A 510 -2.28 -7.74 21.57
N GLU A 511 -1.45 -8.37 22.42
CA GLU A 511 -1.55 -8.30 23.90
C GLU A 511 -1.36 -6.86 24.41
N LYS A 512 -0.46 -6.10 23.78
CA LYS A 512 -0.12 -4.74 24.17
C LYS A 512 0.38 -3.94 22.96
N PRO A 513 -0.32 -2.86 22.54
CA PRO A 513 0.15 -1.94 21.51
C PRO A 513 1.44 -1.21 21.91
N GLY A 514 2.19 -0.70 20.92
CA GLY A 514 3.40 0.10 21.14
C GLY A 514 4.65 -0.71 21.53
N ARG A 515 4.78 -1.94 21.03
CA ARG A 515 5.79 -2.94 21.48
C ARG A 515 6.52 -3.55 20.31
N VAL A 516 7.74 -4.01 20.56
CA VAL A 516 8.54 -4.82 19.64
C VAL A 516 8.62 -6.26 20.15
N ALA A 517 8.36 -7.23 19.27
CA ALA A 517 8.59 -8.64 19.53
C ALA A 517 10.01 -9.03 19.09
N ILE A 518 10.79 -9.53 20.03
CA ILE A 518 12.22 -9.83 19.86
C ILE A 518 12.46 -11.31 20.20
N TYR A 519 13.23 -12.02 19.39
CA TYR A 519 13.53 -13.44 19.54
C TYR A 519 14.97 -13.81 19.11
N GLY A 520 15.47 -14.99 19.49
CA GLY A 520 16.62 -15.63 18.87
C GLY A 520 17.94 -15.39 19.61
N TRP A 521 18.96 -14.92 18.89
CA TRP A 521 20.35 -14.88 19.36
C TRP A 521 20.80 -16.27 19.85
N HIS A 522 20.62 -17.25 18.95
CA HIS A 522 20.86 -18.66 19.21
C HIS A 522 22.35 -18.95 19.44
N LYS A 523 22.63 -19.72 20.50
CA LYS A 523 23.95 -20.35 20.72
C LYS A 523 24.22 -21.40 19.65
N LEU A 524 25.47 -21.86 19.54
CA LEU A 524 25.85 -22.92 18.59
C LEU A 524 25.03 -24.21 18.72
N ASP A 525 24.54 -24.56 19.92
CA ASP A 525 23.64 -25.70 20.17
C ASP A 525 22.18 -25.49 19.71
N GLY A 526 21.86 -24.32 19.15
CA GLY A 526 20.54 -23.96 18.66
C GLY A 526 19.57 -23.43 19.72
N LYS A 527 19.99 -23.26 20.98
CA LYS A 527 19.14 -22.64 22.00
C LYS A 527 19.16 -21.11 21.87
N ALA A 528 18.00 -20.50 21.65
CA ALA A 528 17.81 -19.06 21.69
C ALA A 528 18.15 -18.50 23.08
N ILE A 529 19.02 -17.48 23.15
CA ILE A 529 19.25 -16.71 24.39
C ILE A 529 18.04 -15.80 24.66
N GLN A 530 17.46 -15.23 23.60
CA GLN A 530 16.30 -14.37 23.68
C GLN A 530 15.02 -15.18 23.38
N LEU A 531 14.31 -15.59 24.43
CA LEU A 531 12.94 -16.09 24.29
C LEU A 531 12.01 -14.98 23.76
N LEU A 532 10.92 -15.39 23.09
CA LEU A 532 9.97 -14.50 22.42
C LEU A 532 9.31 -13.57 23.42
N THR A 533 9.64 -12.29 23.34
CA THR A 533 9.25 -11.30 24.33
C THR A 533 8.80 -9.99 23.71
N ILE A 534 7.86 -9.33 24.39
CA ILE A 534 7.36 -7.98 24.10
C ILE A 534 7.58 -7.04 25.30
N VAL A 535 8.66 -7.24 26.08
CA VAL A 535 8.96 -6.42 27.27
C VAL A 535 9.42 -4.99 26.93
N HIS A 536 9.91 -4.76 25.72
CA HIS A 536 10.35 -3.44 25.26
C HIS A 536 9.26 -2.68 24.49
N GLY A 537 9.32 -1.34 24.53
CA GLY A 537 8.54 -0.48 23.65
C GLY A 537 9.09 -0.52 22.22
N GLU A 538 8.27 -0.18 21.24
CA GLU A 538 8.66 -0.20 19.81
C GLU A 538 9.81 0.75 19.45
N THR A 539 10.05 1.78 20.26
CA THR A 539 11.19 2.70 20.12
C THR A 539 12.53 2.13 20.63
N TYR A 540 12.53 0.97 21.30
CA TYR A 540 13.74 0.35 21.81
C TYR A 540 14.57 -0.28 20.69
N VAL A 541 15.85 0.12 20.58
CA VAL A 541 16.78 -0.41 19.57
C VAL A 541 18.19 -0.51 20.16
N ASP A 542 18.71 -1.73 20.29
CA ASP A 542 20.08 -1.96 20.79
C ASP A 542 20.98 -2.67 19.77
N TYR A 543 22.29 -2.73 20.07
CA TYR A 543 23.31 -3.36 19.21
C TYR A 543 23.00 -4.82 18.86
N SER A 544 22.20 -5.52 19.66
CA SER A 544 21.86 -6.93 19.49
C SER A 544 20.67 -7.13 18.57
N HIS A 545 19.88 -6.09 18.26
CA HIS A 545 18.81 -6.17 17.26
C HIS A 545 19.37 -6.49 15.86
N GLY A 546 18.65 -7.35 15.15
CA GLY A 546 18.83 -7.66 13.75
C GLY A 546 17.49 -7.67 13.03
N VAL A 547 17.42 -6.96 11.90
CA VAL A 547 16.29 -7.03 10.98
C VAL A 547 16.72 -7.87 9.79
N ARG A 548 16.19 -9.08 9.67
CA ARG A 548 16.32 -9.93 8.47
C ARG A 548 15.02 -9.85 7.70
N LEU A 549 15.11 -9.70 6.38
CA LEU A 549 13.92 -9.70 5.53
C LEU A 549 13.74 -11.07 4.87
N MET A 550 12.49 -11.49 4.73
CA MET A 550 12.08 -12.57 3.83
C MET A 550 11.26 -12.01 2.67
N LYS A 551 11.31 -12.61 1.48
CA LYS A 551 10.42 -12.20 0.38
C LYS A 551 8.96 -12.42 0.78
N ARG A 552 8.09 -11.51 0.35
CA ARG A 552 6.66 -11.58 0.64
C ARG A 552 5.96 -12.67 -0.17
N THR A 553 6.47 -13.01 -1.35
CA THR A 553 6.01 -14.19 -2.12
C THR A 553 6.77 -15.44 -1.66
N VAL A 554 6.02 -16.46 -1.23
CA VAL A 554 6.51 -17.81 -0.91
C VAL A 554 5.82 -18.83 -1.83
N LEU A 555 6.44 -20.00 -2.03
CA LEU A 555 5.82 -21.10 -2.78
C LEU A 555 5.23 -22.11 -1.80
N VAL A 556 3.91 -22.27 -1.77
CA VAL A 556 3.24 -23.34 -1.00
C VAL A 556 2.72 -24.38 -1.98
N ASP A 557 3.19 -25.62 -1.85
CA ASP A 557 2.93 -26.72 -2.79
C ASP A 557 3.17 -26.30 -4.25
N ASN A 558 4.30 -25.65 -4.49
CA ASN A 558 4.73 -25.03 -5.76
C ASN A 558 3.85 -23.87 -6.29
N GLN A 559 2.84 -23.42 -5.54
CA GLN A 559 2.01 -22.27 -5.92
C GLN A 559 2.47 -20.99 -5.21
N PRO A 560 2.66 -19.87 -5.94
CA PRO A 560 3.03 -18.59 -5.33
C PRO A 560 1.88 -18.08 -4.45
N ARG A 561 2.20 -17.69 -3.21
CA ARG A 561 1.29 -17.07 -2.25
C ARG A 561 1.98 -15.91 -1.56
N ASP A 562 1.20 -14.89 -1.20
CA ASP A 562 1.68 -13.87 -0.29
C ASP A 562 1.75 -14.43 1.14
N VAL A 563 2.88 -14.23 1.81
CA VAL A 563 3.20 -14.75 3.14
C VAL A 563 2.13 -14.39 4.18
N ARG A 564 1.48 -13.22 4.04
CA ARG A 564 0.45 -12.75 4.96
C ARG A 564 -0.82 -13.60 4.89
N HIS A 565 -1.15 -14.13 3.71
CA HIS A 565 -2.26 -15.08 3.53
C HIS A 565 -1.91 -16.48 4.04
N VAL A 566 -0.65 -16.91 3.90
CA VAL A 566 -0.17 -18.16 4.50
C VAL A 566 -0.25 -18.08 6.02
N LEU A 567 0.24 -16.98 6.60
CA LEU A 567 0.20 -16.72 8.04
C LEU A 567 -1.22 -16.57 8.61
N TYR A 568 -2.16 -15.96 7.88
CA TYR A 568 -3.56 -15.84 8.28
C TYR A 568 -4.36 -17.16 8.17
N SER A 569 -3.92 -18.09 7.33
CA SER A 569 -4.69 -19.31 7.02
C SER A 569 -4.72 -20.30 8.19
N SER A 570 -5.93 -20.70 8.61
CA SER A 570 -6.13 -21.80 9.57
C SER A 570 -5.48 -23.12 9.14
N ALA A 571 -5.39 -23.40 7.83
CA ALA A 571 -4.74 -24.59 7.30
C ALA A 571 -3.22 -24.43 7.09
N LEU A 572 -2.76 -23.26 6.64
CA LEU A 572 -1.38 -23.07 6.17
C LEU A 572 -0.45 -22.34 7.14
N HIS A 573 -0.95 -21.69 8.18
CA HIS A 573 -0.11 -20.92 9.13
C HIS A 573 1.01 -21.78 9.72
N ALA A 574 0.75 -23.07 9.98
CA ALA A 574 1.69 -24.02 10.56
C ALA A 574 3.00 -24.17 9.76
N LEU A 575 3.04 -23.76 8.49
CA LEU A 575 4.26 -23.72 7.67
C LEU A 575 5.25 -22.65 8.16
N LEU A 576 4.75 -21.50 8.62
CA LEU A 576 5.53 -20.29 8.89
C LEU A 576 5.27 -19.66 10.28
N SER A 577 4.33 -20.18 11.05
CA SER A 577 3.96 -19.75 12.41
C SER A 577 3.75 -20.99 13.27
N ASP A 578 4.09 -20.88 14.55
CA ASP A 578 3.73 -21.82 15.62
C ASP A 578 2.99 -21.11 16.77
N GLU A 579 2.47 -19.90 16.50
CA GLU A 579 1.56 -19.14 17.38
C GLU A 579 0.09 -19.23 16.93
N GLY A 580 -0.22 -20.16 16.03
CA GLY A 580 -1.49 -20.21 15.30
C GLY A 580 -1.55 -19.23 14.12
N PRO A 581 -2.75 -18.99 13.56
CA PRO A 581 -2.99 -17.96 12.54
C PRO A 581 -2.61 -16.56 13.03
N VAL A 582 -1.96 -15.76 12.16
CA VAL A 582 -1.52 -14.40 12.48
C VAL A 582 -2.39 -13.36 11.77
N THR A 583 -3.12 -12.56 12.56
CA THR A 583 -4.08 -11.54 12.07
C THR A 583 -3.45 -10.17 11.83
N ARG A 584 -2.25 -9.93 12.37
CA ARG A 584 -1.42 -8.75 12.09
C ARG A 584 -0.02 -9.21 11.63
N PRO A 585 0.13 -9.61 10.35
CA PRO A 585 1.38 -10.16 9.82
C PRO A 585 2.42 -9.07 9.44
N ALA A 586 2.32 -7.88 10.05
CA ALA A 586 3.19 -6.72 9.86
C ALA A 586 3.13 -5.81 11.11
N TYR A 587 4.06 -4.86 11.21
CA TYR A 587 4.10 -3.79 12.22
C TYR A 587 3.39 -2.50 11.73
#